data_AF-A0A9N7Y5R5-F1
#
_entry.id   AF-A0A9N7Y5R5-F1
#
_cell.length_a   1.000
_cell.length_b   1.000
_cell.length_c   1.000
_cell.angle_alpha   90.00
_cell.angle_beta   90.00
_cell.angle_gamma   90.00
#
_symmetry.space_group_name_H-M   'P 1'
#
loop_
_entity.id
_entity.type
_entity.pdbx_description
1 polymer ?
#
loop_
_entity_poly.entity_id
_entity_poly.type
_entity_poly.pdbx_seq_one_letter_code
_entity_poly.pdbx_strand_id
1 'polypeptide(L)'
;MFEEKCVALGDSDFPTVLRQLLPLMRPRGGDDSSAPGSRSKEDECGPDELILLLVYLYSLADEAQPADQGSEEEELEKLERDLIGALTLVITRETELSPLLQKLTGCANPEELTTERAHTAMEDMFETLRGLSHSRDHLKQLNSVYTASDGVHQATYRPFLRQVLEEVFHPNRHECPDIEHMSGGLTDLLKTGFSMFMKVSRPHPSDNPVLLLFVVGGVTPSELRLIKEIVTTHKPGSQVLVLSTRLLRPTDIPELLFTTQRLEPDIGV
;
A
#
# COMPACT_ATOMS: atom_id res chain seq x y z
N MET A 1 3.39 -15.07 -13.85
CA MET A 1 4.57 -15.15 -12.97
C MET A 1 4.34 -14.50 -11.60
N PHE A 2 3.70 -13.33 -11.51
CA PHE A 2 3.32 -12.72 -10.22
C PHE A 2 2.15 -13.44 -9.51
N GLU A 3 1.15 -13.93 -10.26
CA GLU A 3 0.01 -14.68 -9.66
C GLU A 3 0.41 -16.05 -9.09
N GLU A 4 1.35 -16.77 -9.70
CA GLU A 4 1.77 -18.10 -9.20
C GLU A 4 2.55 -18.03 -7.88
N LYS A 5 3.25 -16.91 -7.60
CA LYS A 5 3.94 -16.72 -6.31
C LYS A 5 2.98 -16.32 -5.19
N CYS A 6 1.80 -15.80 -5.50
CA CYS A 6 0.79 -15.47 -4.49
C CYS A 6 0.16 -16.71 -3.83
N VAL A 7 0.25 -17.89 -4.45
CA VAL A 7 -0.26 -19.14 -3.87
C VAL A 7 0.50 -19.52 -2.58
N ALA A 8 1.74 -19.06 -2.39
CA ALA A 8 2.54 -19.33 -1.19
C ALA A 8 2.23 -18.41 0.01
N LEU A 9 1.49 -17.30 -0.20
CA LEU A 9 1.12 -16.34 0.85
C LEU A 9 -0.04 -16.85 1.75
N GLY A 10 -0.76 -17.89 1.31
CA GLY A 10 -1.92 -18.42 2.04
C GLY A 10 -1.59 -19.06 3.40
N ASP A 11 -0.39 -19.63 3.54
CA ASP A 11 0.02 -20.46 4.69
C ASP A 11 1.40 -20.08 5.28
N SER A 12 2.10 -19.08 4.74
CA SER A 12 3.45 -18.70 5.19
C SER A 12 3.42 -17.42 6.02
N ASP A 13 4.15 -17.39 7.14
CA ASP A 13 4.35 -16.17 7.93
C ASP A 13 5.07 -15.07 7.12
N PHE A 14 4.84 -13.81 7.50
CA PHE A 14 5.42 -12.65 6.81
C PHE A 14 6.96 -12.68 6.74
N PRO A 15 7.70 -13.03 7.82
CA PRO A 15 9.16 -13.20 7.75
C PRO A 15 9.61 -14.24 6.72
N THR A 16 8.88 -15.36 6.58
CA THR A 16 9.19 -16.40 5.58
C THR A 16 9.05 -15.86 4.16
N VAL A 17 8.02 -15.07 3.89
CA VAL A 17 7.82 -14.44 2.57
C VAL A 17 8.94 -13.45 2.27
N LEU A 18 9.28 -12.57 3.21
CA LEU A 18 10.39 -11.62 3.05
C LEU A 18 11.73 -12.33 2.81
N ARG A 19 11.97 -13.46 3.48
CA ARG A 19 13.21 -14.25 3.32
C ARG A 19 13.37 -14.79 1.91
N GLN A 20 12.26 -15.03 1.20
CA GLN A 20 12.27 -15.44 -0.21
C GLN A 20 12.71 -14.32 -1.17
N LEU A 21 12.77 -13.06 -0.71
CA LEU A 21 13.28 -11.94 -1.52
C LEU A 21 14.80 -11.86 -1.54
N LEU A 22 15.49 -12.30 -0.49
CA LEU A 22 16.96 -12.20 -0.41
C LEU A 22 17.69 -12.81 -1.63
N PRO A 23 17.30 -13.98 -2.18
CA PRO A 23 17.93 -14.51 -3.38
C PRO A 23 17.70 -13.66 -4.64
N LEU A 24 16.65 -12.84 -4.67
CA LEU A 24 16.34 -11.93 -5.78
C LEU A 24 17.18 -10.64 -5.72
N MET A 25 17.65 -10.25 -4.54
CA MET A 25 18.49 -9.07 -4.31
C MET A 25 19.99 -9.34 -4.54
N ARG A 26 20.32 -10.22 -5.49
CA ARG A 26 21.71 -10.48 -5.86
C ARG A 26 22.15 -9.51 -6.95
N PRO A 27 23.31 -8.86 -6.82
CA PRO A 27 23.77 -7.93 -7.83
C PRO A 27 23.97 -8.60 -9.18
N ARG A 28 23.64 -7.88 -10.25
CA ARG A 28 23.96 -8.25 -11.63
C ARG A 28 25.48 -8.36 -11.78
N GLY A 29 26.01 -9.58 -11.93
CA GLY A 29 27.42 -9.82 -12.27
C GLY A 29 28.34 -10.21 -11.11
N GLY A 30 28.01 -11.27 -10.36
CA GLY A 30 29.03 -12.04 -9.64
C GLY A 30 29.59 -13.15 -10.53
N ASP A 31 30.90 -13.16 -10.76
CA ASP A 31 31.65 -14.24 -11.40
C ASP A 31 31.36 -15.58 -10.72
N ASP A 32 30.40 -16.34 -11.23
CA ASP A 32 30.33 -17.79 -11.13
C ASP A 32 29.72 -18.32 -12.43
N SER A 33 30.54 -18.24 -13.49
CA SER A 33 30.31 -18.95 -14.74
C SER A 33 30.49 -20.45 -14.54
N SER A 34 29.59 -21.11 -13.79
CA SER A 34 29.53 -22.58 -13.72
C SER A 34 28.24 -23.14 -13.09
N ALA A 35 27.08 -22.71 -13.58
CA ALA A 35 25.83 -23.48 -13.41
C ALA A 35 25.08 -23.59 -14.75
N PRO A 36 24.68 -24.80 -15.20
CA PRO A 36 23.96 -24.97 -16.45
C PRO A 36 22.50 -24.58 -16.24
N GLY A 37 22.20 -23.32 -16.53
CA GLY A 37 20.86 -22.76 -16.39
C GLY A 37 20.91 -21.24 -16.51
N SER A 38 21.34 -20.76 -17.67
CA SER A 38 21.38 -19.34 -18.00
C SER A 38 19.99 -18.72 -17.82
N ARG A 39 19.75 -18.03 -16.71
CA ARG A 39 18.65 -17.06 -16.62
C ARG A 39 18.95 -15.96 -17.61
N SER A 40 17.95 -15.62 -18.42
CA SER A 40 18.06 -14.51 -19.37
C SER A 40 18.27 -13.20 -18.57
N LYS A 41 18.98 -12.21 -19.14
CA LYS A 41 19.12 -10.86 -18.54
C LYS A 41 17.77 -10.16 -18.28
N GLU A 42 16.68 -10.68 -18.85
CA GLU A 42 15.32 -10.17 -18.74
C GLU A 42 14.57 -10.70 -17.49
N ASP A 43 15.08 -11.73 -16.81
CA ASP A 43 14.47 -12.32 -15.61
C ASP A 43 14.99 -11.76 -14.26
N GLU A 44 15.85 -10.74 -14.31
CA GLU A 44 16.44 -10.13 -13.11
C GLU A 44 15.62 -8.91 -12.68
N CYS A 45 15.06 -8.98 -11.47
CA CYS A 45 14.30 -7.91 -10.82
C CYS A 45 15.25 -6.72 -10.55
N GLY A 46 14.95 -5.54 -11.10
CA GLY A 46 15.71 -4.33 -10.82
C GLY A 46 15.42 -3.80 -9.41
N PRO A 47 16.21 -2.82 -8.93
CA PRO A 47 16.00 -2.19 -7.63
C PRO A 47 14.61 -1.57 -7.50
N ASP A 48 14.09 -0.94 -8.55
CA ASP A 48 12.76 -0.34 -8.55
C ASP A 48 11.66 -1.40 -8.39
N GLU A 49 11.76 -2.54 -9.08
CA GLU A 49 10.80 -3.64 -8.95
C GLU A 49 10.89 -4.32 -7.56
N LEU A 50 12.09 -4.43 -7.00
CA LEU A 50 12.30 -4.95 -5.64
C LEU A 50 11.65 -4.02 -4.60
N ILE A 51 11.83 -2.70 -4.75
CA ILE A 51 11.20 -1.70 -3.87
C ILE A 51 9.68 -1.78 -4.02
N LEU A 52 9.15 -1.85 -5.23
CA LEU A 52 7.71 -1.99 -5.47
C LEU A 52 7.14 -3.25 -4.81
N LEU A 53 7.88 -4.37 -4.87
CA LEU A 53 7.48 -5.61 -4.24
C LEU A 53 7.49 -5.51 -2.71
N LEU A 54 8.48 -4.85 -2.13
CA LEU A 54 8.50 -4.56 -0.68
C LEU A 54 7.30 -3.70 -0.28
N VAL A 55 6.98 -2.64 -1.04
CA VAL A 55 5.78 -1.81 -0.81
C VAL A 55 4.52 -2.67 -0.81
N TYR A 56 4.38 -3.57 -1.78
CA TYR A 56 3.24 -4.48 -1.84
C TYR A 56 3.18 -5.40 -0.63
N LEU A 57 4.30 -6.03 -0.25
CA LEU A 57 4.33 -6.97 0.88
C LEU A 57 4.05 -6.28 2.22
N TYR A 58 4.68 -5.13 2.49
CA TYR A 58 4.42 -4.36 3.71
C TYR A 58 3.01 -3.80 3.76
N SER A 59 2.37 -3.56 2.60
CA SER A 59 0.95 -3.21 2.59
C SER A 59 0.03 -4.32 3.11
N LEU A 60 0.52 -5.56 3.20
CA LEU A 60 -0.22 -6.77 3.65
C LEU A 60 0.34 -7.35 4.97
N ALA A 61 1.37 -6.76 5.58
CA ALA A 61 2.16 -7.41 6.64
C ALA A 61 1.37 -7.70 7.93
N ASP A 62 0.52 -6.76 8.37
CA ASP A 62 -0.25 -6.88 9.62
C ASP A 62 -1.38 -7.93 9.52
N GLU A 63 -1.68 -8.39 8.31
CA GLU A 63 -2.77 -9.35 8.04
C GLU A 63 -2.32 -10.81 8.23
N ALA A 64 -1.03 -11.03 8.52
CA ALA A 64 -0.38 -12.34 8.58
C ALA A 64 0.22 -12.71 9.96
N GLN A 65 0.05 -11.89 11.02
CA GLN A 65 0.67 -12.14 12.33
C GLN A 65 -0.29 -12.72 13.38
N PRO A 66 0.00 -13.90 13.96
CA PRO A 66 -0.60 -14.33 15.22
C PRO A 66 0.03 -13.58 16.43
N ALA A 67 -0.72 -13.49 17.53
CA ALA A 67 -0.44 -12.63 18.68
C ALA A 67 0.78 -13.01 19.58
N ASP A 68 1.77 -13.77 19.09
CA ASP A 68 2.91 -14.22 19.91
C ASP A 68 4.18 -13.39 19.61
N GLN A 69 4.23 -12.20 20.22
CA GLN A 69 4.98 -11.03 19.74
C GLN A 69 6.50 -11.05 19.99
N GLY A 70 7.04 -11.97 20.80
CA GLY A 70 8.43 -11.84 21.26
C GLY A 70 9.51 -12.33 20.28
N SER A 71 9.37 -13.53 19.73
CA SER A 71 10.40 -14.14 18.88
C SER A 71 10.28 -13.75 17.41
N GLU A 72 9.07 -13.47 16.93
CA GLU A 72 8.83 -13.13 15.52
C GLU A 72 9.31 -11.71 15.19
N GLU A 73 9.25 -10.78 16.16
CA GLU A 73 9.71 -9.39 16.00
C GLU A 73 11.25 -9.33 15.88
N GLU A 74 11.99 -10.04 16.74
CA GLU A 74 13.45 -10.13 16.65
C GLU A 74 13.92 -10.76 15.31
N GLU A 75 13.21 -11.78 14.84
CA GLU A 75 13.49 -12.40 13.53
C GLU A 75 13.22 -11.44 12.37
N LEU A 76 12.12 -10.69 12.44
CA LEU A 76 11.76 -9.70 11.43
C LEU A 76 12.81 -8.59 11.37
N GLU A 77 13.20 -8.00 12.51
CA GLU A 77 14.23 -6.96 12.54
C GLU A 77 15.56 -7.43 11.94
N LYS A 78 15.97 -8.67 12.24
CA LYS A 78 17.18 -9.24 11.67
C LYS A 78 17.06 -9.37 10.16
N LEU A 79 15.92 -9.86 9.67
CA LEU A 79 15.68 -10.03 8.25
C LEU A 79 15.63 -8.69 7.51
N GLU A 80 15.05 -7.66 8.11
CA GLU A 80 15.06 -6.30 7.57
C GLU A 80 16.49 -5.77 7.45
N ARG A 81 17.34 -5.96 8.47
CA ARG A 81 18.77 -5.60 8.38
C ARG A 81 19.47 -6.32 7.23
N ASP A 82 19.19 -7.60 7.02
CA ASP A 82 19.74 -8.38 5.90
C ASP A 82 19.25 -7.85 4.54
N LEU A 83 17.95 -7.50 4.43
CA LEU A 83 17.36 -6.93 3.22
C LEU A 83 17.90 -5.53 2.92
N ILE A 84 18.06 -4.68 3.94
CA ILE A 84 18.68 -3.34 3.82
C ILE A 84 20.10 -3.48 3.26
N GLY A 85 20.90 -4.39 3.82
CA GLY A 85 22.26 -4.65 3.34
C GLY A 85 22.29 -5.16 1.89
N ALA A 86 21.40 -6.10 1.55
CA ALA A 86 21.30 -6.65 0.20
C ALA A 86 20.89 -5.58 -0.82
N LEU A 87 19.87 -4.78 -0.50
CA LEU A 87 19.36 -3.73 -1.38
C LEU A 87 20.39 -2.58 -1.54
N THR A 88 21.10 -2.23 -0.47
CA THR A 88 22.25 -1.30 -0.52
C THR A 88 23.29 -1.79 -1.53
N LEU A 89 23.62 -3.08 -1.51
CA LEU A 89 24.59 -3.66 -2.44
C LEU A 89 24.10 -3.66 -3.89
N VAL A 90 22.82 -3.94 -4.11
CA VAL A 90 22.21 -3.89 -5.45
C VAL A 90 22.28 -2.47 -6.00
N ILE A 91 21.80 -1.48 -5.24
CA ILE A 91 21.71 -0.08 -5.66
C ILE A 91 23.09 0.54 -5.91
N THR A 92 24.08 0.25 -5.06
CA THR A 92 25.46 0.78 -5.22
C THR A 92 26.22 0.19 -6.40
N ARG A 93 25.71 -0.90 -7.00
CA ARG A 93 26.30 -1.52 -8.20
C ARG A 93 25.60 -1.12 -9.49
N GLU A 94 24.53 -0.33 -9.42
CA GLU A 94 23.86 0.17 -10.61
C GLU A 94 24.76 1.14 -11.39
N THR A 95 24.79 0.95 -12.72
CA THR A 95 25.52 1.82 -13.63
C THR A 95 24.77 3.11 -13.96
N GLU A 96 23.46 3.12 -13.72
CA GLU A 96 22.57 4.25 -13.90
C GLU A 96 21.53 4.26 -12.77
N LEU A 97 21.27 5.43 -12.19
CA LEU A 97 20.25 5.56 -11.15
C LEU A 97 18.89 5.88 -11.79
N SER A 98 17.87 5.08 -11.47
CA SER A 98 16.50 5.39 -11.84
C SER A 98 16.01 6.68 -11.18
N PRO A 99 14.97 7.35 -11.71
CA PRO A 99 14.39 8.53 -11.07
C PRO A 99 13.94 8.27 -9.62
N LEU A 100 13.48 7.05 -9.32
CA LEU A 100 13.10 6.65 -7.97
C LEU A 100 14.33 6.60 -7.05
N LEU A 101 15.41 5.95 -7.48
CA LEU A 101 16.65 5.86 -6.71
C LEU A 101 17.30 7.22 -6.50
N GLN A 102 17.28 8.10 -7.51
CA GLN A 102 17.78 9.47 -7.37
C GLN A 102 17.03 10.23 -6.29
N LYS A 103 15.70 10.10 -6.22
CA LYS A 103 14.87 10.77 -5.20
C LYS A 103 15.05 10.16 -3.81
N LEU A 104 15.15 8.83 -3.73
CA LEU A 104 15.38 8.12 -2.46
C LEU A 104 16.74 8.44 -1.85
N THR A 105 17.79 8.45 -2.68
CA THR A 105 19.18 8.61 -2.21
C THR A 105 19.63 10.07 -2.19
N GLY A 106 18.93 10.96 -2.91
CA GLY A 106 19.36 12.34 -3.13
C GLY A 106 20.57 12.49 -4.06
N CYS A 107 21.00 11.42 -4.75
CA CYS A 107 22.13 11.44 -5.68
C CYS A 107 21.64 11.58 -7.13
N ALA A 108 22.30 12.43 -7.92
CA ALA A 108 21.96 12.58 -9.33
C ALA A 108 22.60 11.50 -10.22
N ASN A 109 23.70 10.91 -9.77
CA ASN A 109 24.48 9.93 -10.52
C ASN A 109 25.08 8.86 -9.57
N PRO A 110 25.45 7.67 -10.10
CA PRO A 110 26.04 6.60 -9.28
C PRO A 110 27.37 6.98 -8.61
N GLU A 111 28.13 7.91 -9.20
CA GLU A 111 29.45 8.32 -8.69
C GLU A 111 29.34 9.07 -7.35
N GLU A 112 28.24 9.79 -7.14
CA GLU A 112 27.91 10.47 -5.87
C GLU A 112 27.36 9.53 -4.80
N LEU A 113 26.93 8.32 -5.18
CA LEU A 113 26.27 7.38 -4.31
C LEU A 113 27.27 6.54 -3.51
N THR A 114 27.53 6.96 -2.27
CA THR A 114 28.31 6.16 -1.33
C THR A 114 27.49 5.03 -0.72
N THR A 115 28.15 3.96 -0.29
CA THR A 115 27.50 2.85 0.44
C THR A 115 26.77 3.32 1.68
N GLU A 116 27.36 4.27 2.43
CA GLU A 116 26.74 4.84 3.63
C GLU A 116 25.43 5.56 3.28
N ARG A 117 25.43 6.41 2.24
CA ARG A 117 24.23 7.13 1.81
C ARG A 117 23.14 6.20 1.29
N ALA A 118 23.52 5.19 0.51
CA ALA A 118 22.58 4.17 0.05
C ALA A 118 21.98 3.40 1.24
N HIS A 119 22.80 3.02 2.22
CA HIS A 119 22.34 2.33 3.43
C HIS A 119 21.35 3.17 4.23
N THR A 120 21.67 4.43 4.52
CA THR A 120 20.76 5.34 5.23
C THR A 120 19.45 5.53 4.50
N ALA A 121 19.48 5.70 3.17
CA ALA A 121 18.25 5.80 2.38
C ALA A 121 17.38 4.54 2.46
N MET A 122 18.01 3.35 2.55
CA MET A 122 17.29 2.10 2.73
C MET A 122 16.73 1.94 4.15
N GLU A 123 17.44 2.39 5.18
CA GLU A 123 16.92 2.44 6.55
C GLU A 123 15.66 3.32 6.63
N ASP A 124 15.71 4.54 6.09
CA ASP A 124 14.56 5.47 6.05
C ASP A 124 13.38 4.89 5.24
N MET A 125 13.68 4.16 4.16
CA MET A 125 12.67 3.46 3.38
C MET A 125 11.99 2.36 4.21
N PHE A 126 12.74 1.55 4.96
CA PHE A 126 12.19 0.50 5.82
C PHE A 126 11.37 1.07 6.98
N GLU A 127 11.76 2.20 7.57
CA GLU A 127 10.92 2.91 8.54
C GLU A 127 9.56 3.30 7.93
N THR A 128 9.58 3.80 6.69
CA THR A 128 8.34 4.13 5.97
C THR A 128 7.50 2.89 5.67
N LEU A 129 8.13 1.76 5.34
CA LEU A 129 7.45 0.48 5.09
C LEU A 129 6.80 -0.07 6.35
N ARG A 130 7.46 -0.01 7.52
CA ARG A 130 6.82 -0.39 8.80
C ARG A 130 5.61 0.47 9.11
N GLY A 131 5.71 1.79 8.88
CA GLY A 131 4.56 2.69 9.00
C GLY A 131 3.42 2.35 8.04
N LEU A 132 3.72 1.82 6.85
CA LEU A 132 2.71 1.34 5.90
C LEU A 132 1.96 0.12 6.42
N SER A 133 2.64 -0.84 7.08
CA SER A 133 2.02 -2.01 7.69
C SER A 133 0.92 -1.64 8.68
N HIS A 134 1.18 -0.61 9.50
CA HIS A 134 0.27 -0.13 10.55
C HIS A 134 -0.70 0.97 10.09
N SER A 135 -0.72 1.27 8.79
CA SER A 135 -1.50 2.40 8.26
C SER A 135 -3.01 2.27 8.49
N ARG A 136 -3.50 1.05 8.79
CA ARG A 136 -4.92 0.73 8.93
C ARG A 136 -5.36 0.40 10.36
N ASP A 137 -4.46 0.41 11.34
CA ASP A 137 -4.74 0.03 12.74
C ASP A 137 -5.82 0.90 13.41
N HIS A 138 -5.97 2.13 12.93
CA HIS A 138 -6.97 3.08 13.42
C HIS A 138 -8.39 2.77 12.91
N LEU A 139 -8.53 1.93 11.88
CA LEU A 139 -9.82 1.52 11.31
C LEU A 139 -10.38 0.33 12.09
N LYS A 140 -11.69 0.30 12.29
CA LYS A 140 -12.37 -0.70 13.12
C LYS A 140 -12.89 -1.87 12.31
N GLN A 141 -13.44 -1.61 11.12
CA GLN A 141 -14.05 -2.59 10.24
C GLN A 141 -13.27 -2.76 8.94
N LEU A 142 -12.67 -1.68 8.42
CA LEU A 142 -12.00 -1.65 7.13
C LEU A 142 -10.47 -1.77 7.26
N ASN A 143 -9.98 -2.43 8.31
CA ASN A 143 -8.55 -2.49 8.64
C ASN A 143 -7.75 -3.54 7.84
N SER A 144 -8.43 -4.51 7.23
CA SER A 144 -7.76 -5.59 6.48
C SER A 144 -8.18 -5.58 5.01
N VAL A 145 -7.20 -5.70 4.10
CA VAL A 145 -7.36 -5.84 2.64
C VAL A 145 -7.02 -7.23 2.14
N TYR A 146 -6.79 -8.19 3.06
CA TYR A 146 -6.52 -9.58 2.74
C TYR A 146 -7.49 -10.49 3.48
N THR A 147 -7.98 -11.49 2.77
CA THR A 147 -8.75 -12.58 3.36
C THR A 147 -7.92 -13.84 3.24
N ALA A 148 -7.52 -14.40 4.39
CA ALA A 148 -6.77 -15.64 4.45
C ALA A 148 -7.57 -16.83 3.88
N SER A 149 -6.85 -17.86 3.46
CA SER A 149 -7.45 -19.11 3.00
C SER A 149 -8.17 -19.81 4.16
N ASP A 150 -9.39 -20.30 3.91
CA ASP A 150 -10.18 -21.06 4.89
C ASP A 150 -10.22 -22.57 4.58
N GLY A 151 -9.33 -23.03 3.69
CA GLY A 151 -9.27 -24.42 3.20
C GLY A 151 -10.31 -24.76 2.13
N VAL A 152 -11.30 -23.89 1.91
CA VAL A 152 -12.32 -24.03 0.85
C VAL A 152 -12.13 -22.95 -0.22
N HIS A 153 -11.75 -21.76 0.20
CA HIS A 153 -11.48 -20.61 -0.64
C HIS A 153 -9.99 -20.26 -0.57
N GLN A 154 -9.41 -19.96 -1.72
CA GLN A 154 -8.05 -19.43 -1.78
C GLN A 154 -7.99 -18.06 -1.12
N ALA A 155 -6.81 -17.70 -0.63
CA ALA A 155 -6.59 -16.36 -0.11
C ALA A 155 -6.88 -15.31 -1.19
N THR A 156 -7.58 -14.23 -0.82
CA THR A 156 -8.00 -13.19 -1.76
C THR A 156 -7.62 -11.80 -1.28
N TYR A 157 -7.08 -11.00 -2.19
CA TYR A 157 -6.93 -9.56 -2.00
C TYR A 157 -8.29 -8.86 -2.16
N ARG A 158 -8.69 -8.09 -1.15
CA ARG A 158 -9.91 -7.29 -1.11
C ARG A 158 -9.54 -5.80 -0.98
N PRO A 159 -9.42 -5.06 -2.10
CA PRO A 159 -8.95 -3.67 -2.08
C PRO A 159 -9.77 -2.78 -1.16
N PHE A 160 -9.14 -1.85 -0.44
CA PHE A 160 -9.82 -0.94 0.49
C PHE A 160 -11.00 -0.20 -0.16
N LEU A 161 -10.81 0.32 -1.38
CA LEU A 161 -11.85 1.05 -2.09
C LEU A 161 -13.08 0.19 -2.41
N ARG A 162 -12.90 -1.11 -2.63
CA ARG A 162 -14.02 -2.05 -2.77
C ARG A 162 -14.85 -2.07 -1.50
N GLN A 163 -14.19 -2.22 -0.36
CA GLN A 163 -14.86 -2.33 0.94
C GLN A 163 -15.66 -1.06 1.27
N VAL A 164 -15.06 0.12 1.07
CA VAL A 164 -15.75 1.40 1.26
C VAL A 164 -17.02 1.50 0.39
N LEU A 165 -16.93 1.14 -0.88
CA LEU A 165 -18.08 1.21 -1.79
C LEU A 165 -19.16 0.16 -1.46
N GLU A 166 -18.76 -1.03 -1.04
CA GLU A 166 -19.69 -2.09 -0.61
C GLU A 166 -20.45 -1.65 0.65
N GLU A 167 -19.80 -0.97 1.61
CA GLU A 167 -20.47 -0.36 2.76
C GLU A 167 -21.42 0.78 2.33
N VAL A 168 -20.95 1.69 1.48
CA VAL A 168 -21.75 2.82 0.97
C VAL A 168 -23.00 2.36 0.20
N PHE A 169 -22.92 1.24 -0.52
CA PHE A 169 -24.02 0.69 -1.29
C PHE A 169 -24.74 -0.47 -0.59
N HIS A 170 -24.43 -0.75 0.67
CA HIS A 170 -25.02 -1.86 1.40
C HIS A 170 -26.55 -1.67 1.53
N PRO A 171 -27.39 -2.66 1.16
CA PRO A 171 -28.85 -2.51 1.14
C PRO A 171 -29.45 -2.20 2.50
N ASN A 172 -28.87 -2.78 3.55
CA ASN A 172 -29.29 -2.58 4.94
C ASN A 172 -28.81 -1.25 5.55
N ARG A 173 -27.92 -0.50 4.87
CA ARG A 173 -27.44 0.83 5.29
C ARG A 173 -26.95 0.87 6.75
N HIS A 174 -26.11 -0.09 7.13
CA HIS A 174 -25.55 -0.12 8.47
C HIS A 174 -24.61 1.09 8.66
N GLU A 175 -24.55 1.61 9.89
CA GLU A 175 -23.53 2.61 10.22
C GLU A 175 -22.16 1.93 10.24
N CYS A 176 -21.28 2.34 9.33
CA CYS A 176 -19.87 1.97 9.35
C CYS A 176 -19.12 2.98 10.24
N PRO A 177 -18.46 2.56 11.32
CA PRO A 177 -17.75 3.45 12.24
C PRO A 177 -16.51 4.10 11.61
N ASP A 178 -16.03 3.57 10.49
CA ASP A 178 -14.90 4.10 9.72
C ASP A 178 -15.33 5.14 8.69
N ILE A 179 -16.64 5.32 8.46
CA ILE A 179 -17.20 6.33 7.56
C ILE A 179 -17.84 7.44 8.39
N GLU A 180 -17.13 8.56 8.53
CA GLU A 180 -17.61 9.71 9.30
C GLU A 180 -18.42 10.68 8.44
N HIS A 181 -19.54 11.15 8.98
CA HIS A 181 -20.32 12.24 8.40
C HIS A 181 -19.87 13.59 8.99
N MET A 182 -19.21 14.40 8.17
CA MET A 182 -18.80 15.76 8.53
C MET A 182 -19.85 16.79 8.06
N SER A 183 -20.60 17.39 8.98
CA SER A 183 -21.46 18.54 8.67
C SER A 183 -20.68 19.85 8.69
N GLY A 184 -20.00 20.20 7.60
CA GLY A 184 -19.29 21.47 7.51
C GLY A 184 -20.23 22.68 7.45
N GLY A 185 -20.26 23.52 8.50
CA GLY A 185 -20.87 24.86 8.45
C GLY A 185 -20.97 25.61 9.79
N LEU A 186 -21.05 26.95 9.72
CA LEU A 186 -21.32 27.89 10.84
C LEU A 186 -22.51 27.48 11.73
N THR A 187 -23.38 26.62 11.22
CA THR A 187 -24.55 26.06 11.90
C THR A 187 -24.22 25.05 13.01
N ASP A 188 -23.04 24.43 13.04
CA ASP A 188 -22.69 23.51 14.13
C ASP A 188 -22.44 24.24 15.46
N LEU A 189 -21.96 25.49 15.41
CA LEU A 189 -21.84 26.35 16.59
C LEU A 189 -23.19 26.86 17.13
N LEU A 190 -24.24 26.87 16.30
CA LEU A 190 -25.61 27.21 16.72
C LEU A 190 -26.41 25.97 17.16
N LYS A 191 -26.02 24.78 16.69
CA LYS A 191 -26.65 23.51 17.09
C LYS A 191 -26.28 23.08 18.50
N THR A 192 -25.12 23.48 19.04
CA THR A 192 -24.75 23.14 20.43
C THR A 192 -25.69 23.74 21.49
N GLY A 193 -26.43 24.81 21.18
CA GLY A 193 -27.39 25.44 22.10
C GLY A 193 -28.86 24.97 21.99
N PHE A 194 -29.26 24.37 20.86
CA PHE A 194 -30.65 23.95 20.61
C PHE A 194 -30.83 22.46 20.28
N SER A 195 -29.73 21.71 20.08
CA SER A 195 -29.77 20.31 19.66
C SER A 195 -29.73 19.32 20.83
N MET A 196 -30.67 19.44 21.77
CA MET A 196 -30.85 18.41 22.81
C MET A 196 -31.98 17.42 22.50
N PHE A 197 -32.76 17.57 21.41
CA PHE A 197 -34.00 16.79 21.26
C PHE A 197 -34.44 16.44 19.84
N MET A 198 -33.55 16.10 18.90
CA MET A 198 -33.95 15.31 17.73
C MET A 198 -32.85 14.32 17.33
N LYS A 199 -33.15 13.02 17.40
CA LYS A 199 -32.35 11.97 16.77
C LYS A 199 -32.58 12.07 15.26
N VAL A 200 -31.97 13.07 14.63
CA VAL A 200 -31.97 13.21 13.18
C VAL A 200 -31.03 12.13 12.65
N SER A 201 -31.55 11.16 11.90
CA SER A 201 -30.71 10.14 11.26
C SER A 201 -29.68 10.82 10.38
N ARG A 202 -28.40 10.46 10.55
CA ARG A 202 -27.34 10.97 9.68
C ARG A 202 -27.66 10.56 8.24
N PRO A 203 -27.61 11.49 7.26
CA PRO A 203 -27.89 11.13 5.88
C PRO A 203 -26.86 10.10 5.42
N HIS A 204 -27.33 9.02 4.82
CA HIS A 204 -26.45 8.00 4.27
C HIS A 204 -25.99 8.44 2.87
N PRO A 205 -24.73 8.18 2.45
CA PRO A 205 -24.30 8.57 1.10
C PRO A 205 -25.21 8.04 0.00
N SER A 206 -25.79 6.84 0.20
CA SER A 206 -26.76 6.25 -0.71
C SER A 206 -28.16 6.89 -0.73
N ASP A 207 -28.47 7.85 0.12
CA ASP A 207 -29.72 8.61 0.04
C ASP A 207 -29.71 9.60 -1.14
N ASN A 208 -28.54 9.85 -1.74
CA ASN A 208 -28.37 10.80 -2.83
C ASN A 208 -28.30 10.08 -4.19
N PRO A 209 -28.87 10.68 -5.26
CA PRO A 209 -28.80 10.12 -6.62
C PRO A 209 -27.39 10.20 -7.23
N VAL A 210 -26.55 11.10 -6.70
CA VAL A 210 -25.16 11.32 -7.13
C VAL A 210 -24.22 11.07 -5.95
N LEU A 211 -23.18 10.27 -6.17
CA LEU A 211 -22.06 10.09 -5.24
C LEU A 211 -20.81 10.76 -5.82
N LEU A 212 -20.20 11.66 -5.05
CA LEU A 212 -18.89 12.23 -5.36
C LEU A 212 -17.83 11.45 -4.56
N LEU A 213 -16.92 10.76 -5.24
CA LEU A 213 -15.80 10.06 -4.63
C LEU A 213 -14.51 10.81 -4.96
N PHE A 214 -13.91 11.45 -3.97
CA PHE A 214 -12.63 12.15 -4.11
C PHE A 214 -11.51 11.33 -3.46
N VAL A 215 -10.58 10.80 -4.26
CA VAL A 215 -9.45 9.98 -3.79
C VAL A 215 -8.19 10.84 -3.70
N VAL A 216 -7.76 11.10 -2.47
CA VAL A 216 -6.51 11.81 -2.17
C VAL A 216 -5.33 10.84 -2.35
N GLY A 217 -4.26 11.30 -3.01
CA GLY A 217 -3.08 10.47 -3.31
C GLY A 217 -3.06 9.94 -4.74
N GLY A 218 -4.25 9.72 -5.32
CA GLY A 218 -4.42 9.33 -6.72
C GLY A 218 -5.22 8.04 -6.87
N VAL A 219 -5.54 7.69 -8.11
CA VAL A 219 -6.29 6.48 -8.45
C VAL A 219 -5.66 5.79 -9.65
N THR A 220 -5.72 4.47 -9.70
CA THR A 220 -5.25 3.65 -10.82
C THR A 220 -6.41 3.30 -11.78
N PRO A 221 -6.13 2.98 -13.06
CA PRO A 221 -7.15 2.50 -13.98
C PRO A 221 -7.90 1.24 -13.48
N SER A 222 -7.20 0.36 -12.76
CA SER A 222 -7.78 -0.85 -12.15
C SER A 222 -8.81 -0.50 -11.08
N GLU A 223 -8.53 0.50 -10.25
CA GLU A 223 -9.50 1.01 -9.26
C GLU A 223 -10.69 1.69 -9.94
N LEU A 224 -10.48 2.47 -11.00
CA LEU A 224 -11.60 3.05 -11.77
C LEU A 224 -12.52 1.97 -12.35
N ARG A 225 -11.95 0.89 -12.87
CA ARG A 225 -12.71 -0.28 -13.34
C ARG A 225 -13.48 -0.94 -12.19
N LEU A 226 -12.83 -1.12 -11.03
CA LEU A 226 -13.43 -1.68 -9.82
C LEU A 226 -14.63 -0.86 -9.33
N ILE A 227 -14.48 0.48 -9.24
CA ILE A 227 -15.56 1.39 -8.85
C ILE A 227 -16.75 1.19 -9.78
N LYS A 228 -16.51 1.22 -11.10
CA LYS A 228 -17.56 1.05 -12.11
C LYS A 228 -18.30 -0.28 -11.92
N GLU A 229 -17.56 -1.37 -11.74
CA GLU A 229 -18.13 -2.71 -11.54
C GLU A 229 -19.02 -2.76 -10.30
N ILE A 230 -18.55 -2.27 -9.15
CA ILE A 230 -19.29 -2.28 -7.89
C ILE A 230 -20.58 -1.45 -8.02
N VAL A 231 -20.49 -0.25 -8.60
CA VAL A 231 -21.65 0.62 -8.82
C VAL A 231 -22.69 -0.04 -9.70
N THR A 232 -22.27 -0.67 -10.81
CA THR A 232 -23.20 -1.37 -11.71
C THR A 232 -23.89 -2.55 -11.04
N THR A 233 -23.20 -3.24 -10.14
CA THR A 233 -23.72 -4.43 -9.45
C THR A 233 -24.64 -4.07 -8.29
N HIS A 234 -24.26 -3.10 -7.46
CA HIS A 234 -24.95 -2.84 -6.19
C HIS A 234 -25.97 -1.70 -6.26
N LYS A 235 -25.79 -0.74 -7.18
CA LYS A 235 -26.70 0.42 -7.30
C LYS A 235 -26.87 0.87 -8.75
N PRO A 236 -27.47 0.02 -9.61
CA PRO A 236 -27.70 0.37 -11.01
C PRO A 236 -28.56 1.63 -11.11
N GLY A 237 -28.08 2.63 -11.85
CA GLY A 237 -28.77 3.91 -12.05
C GLY A 237 -28.25 5.07 -11.19
N SER A 238 -27.36 4.82 -10.22
CA SER A 238 -26.67 5.90 -9.52
C SER A 238 -25.56 6.51 -10.37
N GLN A 239 -25.42 7.84 -10.28
CA GLN A 239 -24.31 8.55 -10.90
C GLN A 239 -23.15 8.63 -9.90
N VAL A 240 -21.96 8.14 -10.28
CA VAL A 240 -20.74 8.27 -9.48
C VAL A 240 -19.74 9.13 -10.23
N LEU A 241 -19.35 10.23 -9.60
CA LEU A 241 -18.33 11.16 -10.07
C LEU A 241 -17.04 10.87 -9.29
N VAL A 242 -16.04 10.32 -9.98
CA VAL A 242 -14.72 10.05 -9.38
C VAL A 242 -13.78 11.22 -9.69
N LEU A 243 -13.20 11.76 -8.63
CA LEU A 243 -12.17 12.79 -8.67
C LEU A 243 -10.94 12.23 -7.94
N SER A 244 -9.76 12.59 -8.41
CA SER A 244 -8.52 12.23 -7.72
C SER A 244 -7.49 13.33 -7.91
N THR A 245 -6.47 13.35 -7.06
CA THR A 245 -5.34 14.27 -7.22
C THR A 245 -4.50 13.95 -8.45
N ARG A 246 -4.37 12.65 -8.80
CA ARG A 246 -3.58 12.13 -9.92
C ARG A 246 -4.16 10.83 -10.45
N LEU A 247 -3.84 10.47 -11.70
CA LEU A 247 -4.00 9.14 -12.25
C LEU A 247 -2.64 8.41 -12.14
N LEU A 248 -2.61 7.25 -11.49
CA LEU A 248 -1.39 6.53 -11.12
C LEU A 248 -1.21 5.26 -11.93
N ARG A 249 0.05 4.93 -12.21
CA ARG A 249 0.53 3.59 -12.55
C ARG A 249 1.11 2.95 -11.28
N PRO A 250 1.18 1.61 -11.19
CA PRO A 250 1.80 0.95 -10.04
C PRO A 250 3.22 1.42 -9.74
N THR A 251 4.00 1.73 -10.79
CA THR A 251 5.37 2.25 -10.68
C THR A 251 5.47 3.65 -10.07
N ASP A 252 4.37 4.40 -10.02
CA ASP A 252 4.35 5.74 -9.43
C ASP A 252 4.15 5.69 -7.90
N ILE A 253 3.76 4.53 -7.34
CA ILE A 253 3.46 4.35 -5.91
C ILE A 253 4.72 4.49 -5.03
N PRO A 254 5.86 3.83 -5.32
CA PRO A 254 7.05 3.97 -4.49
C PRO A 254 7.51 5.42 -4.38
N GLU A 255 7.51 6.15 -5.50
CA GLU A 255 7.84 7.57 -5.50
C GLU A 255 6.88 8.36 -4.59
N LEU A 256 5.57 8.20 -4.78
CA LEU A 256 4.58 8.88 -3.94
C LEU A 256 4.77 8.56 -2.45
N LEU A 257 5.08 7.31 -2.13
CA LEU A 257 5.25 6.84 -0.76
C LEU A 257 6.50 7.45 -0.11
N PHE A 258 7.64 7.43 -0.78
CA PHE A 258 8.91 7.79 -0.15
C PHE A 258 9.33 9.25 -0.34
N THR A 259 8.77 9.97 -1.31
CA THR A 259 9.22 11.33 -1.65
C THR A 259 8.23 12.42 -1.26
N THR A 260 7.02 12.05 -0.83
CA THR A 260 6.00 13.04 -0.44
C THR A 260 6.16 13.37 1.04
N GLN A 261 6.37 14.65 1.37
CA GLN A 261 6.30 15.13 2.74
C GLN A 261 4.85 15.01 3.24
N ARG A 262 4.55 13.98 4.04
CA ARG A 262 3.19 13.66 4.48
C ARG A 262 2.69 14.49 5.67
N LEU A 263 3.50 15.43 6.15
CA LEU A 263 3.26 16.15 7.40
C LEU A 263 2.96 17.64 7.24
N GLU A 264 2.99 18.18 6.02
CA GLU A 264 2.53 19.54 5.77
C GLU A 264 1.43 19.50 4.72
N PRO A 265 0.16 19.80 5.07
CA PRO A 265 -0.76 20.21 4.04
C PRO A 265 -0.13 21.42 3.34
N ASP A 266 -0.01 21.36 2.01
CA ASP A 266 0.35 22.52 1.19
C ASP A 266 -0.83 23.50 1.23
N ILE A 267 -0.99 24.16 2.38
CA ILE A 267 -1.92 25.26 2.56
C ILE A 267 -1.22 26.44 1.93
N GLY A 268 -1.37 26.57 0.61
CA GLY A 268 -0.89 27.72 -0.12
C GLY A 268 -1.37 29.00 0.57
N VAL A 269 -0.42 29.71 1.18
CA VAL A 269 -0.61 31.06 1.72
C VAL A 269 -0.63 32.05 0.57
#